data_AF-A0A7C7DYQ9-F1
#
_entry.id   AF-A0A7C7DYQ9-F1
#
_cell.length_a   1.000
_cell.length_b   1.000
_cell.length_c   1.000
_cell.angle_alpha   90.00
_cell.angle_beta   90.00
_cell.angle_gamma   90.00
#
_symmetry.space_group_name_H-M   'P 1'
#
loop_
_entity.id
_entity.type
_entity.pdbx_description
1 polymer ?
#
loop_
_entity_poly.entity_id
_entity_poly.type
_entity_poly.pdbx_seq_one_letter_code
_entity_poly.pdbx_strand_id
1 'polypeptide(L)'
;MSDKSSLSQARGSGETVVELAQISRAMELRLGAGELEAAAALARMALLRLPRHLATYERLIRVAWELKRWQEGEDWARRLLQADPGNAIAWRSLAYAVEQKGLLDPARGMWRRAFQCHPYDPDIRSGVMRTHLGEGDWLRLDSAALGGIYLRAGRWNHAAGVYRRLVMAEPKRLDFQVNWMAALWQQGARQEAYQLARRLTARSPHTLLAWVVLAALGDVDDRALARNPIQSMDPDGEFVQAWLRIPWDRPVTPLRVTIGEAALLAEADARAGA
;
A
#
# COMPACT_ATOMS: atom_id res chain seq x y z
N MET A 1 -46.25 38.78 3.50
CA MET A 1 -45.03 39.37 2.92
C MET A 1 -44.05 39.55 4.09
N SER A 2 -43.39 38.48 4.52
CA SER A 2 -42.13 37.99 3.95
C SER A 2 -41.02 39.02 4.12
N ASP A 3 -40.39 39.05 5.30
CA ASP A 3 -39.02 39.53 5.42
C ASP A 3 -38.18 38.47 6.14
N LYS A 4 -37.83 37.44 5.36
CA LYS A 4 -36.73 36.52 5.63
C LYS A 4 -35.54 37.07 4.84
N SER A 5 -34.73 37.97 5.41
CA SER A 5 -33.54 38.41 4.68
C SER A 5 -32.38 38.95 5.54
N SER A 6 -32.13 38.41 6.74
CA SER A 6 -30.90 38.75 7.47
C SER A 6 -30.47 37.74 8.53
N LEU A 7 -30.67 36.44 8.25
CA LEU A 7 -29.94 35.35 8.91
C LEU A 7 -28.88 34.78 7.95
N SER A 8 -27.99 35.65 7.49
CA SER A 8 -26.65 35.24 7.04
C SER A 8 -25.75 35.18 8.28
N GLN A 9 -26.11 34.29 9.21
CA GLN A 9 -25.21 33.91 10.29
C GLN A 9 -24.11 33.07 9.67
N ALA A 10 -22.89 33.58 9.81
CA ALA A 10 -21.65 32.90 9.52
C ALA A 10 -21.72 31.43 9.96
N ARG A 11 -21.80 30.51 8.98
CA ARG A 11 -21.40 29.12 9.20
C ARG A 11 -19.90 29.16 9.46
N GLY A 12 -19.52 29.34 10.72
CA GLY A 12 -18.15 29.12 11.15
C GLY A 12 -17.71 27.77 10.61
N SER A 13 -16.68 27.78 9.78
CA SER A 13 -15.93 26.60 9.37
C SER A 13 -15.29 26.02 10.62
N GLY A 14 -16.08 25.31 11.43
CA GLY A 14 -15.59 24.63 12.61
C GLY A 14 -14.68 23.51 12.15
N GLU A 15 -13.39 23.71 12.30
CA GLU A 15 -12.38 22.67 12.15
C GLU A 15 -12.05 22.10 13.53
N THR A 16 -11.80 20.80 13.56
CA THR A 16 -11.29 20.09 14.72
C THR A 16 -10.08 19.25 14.30
N VAL A 17 -9.31 18.79 15.28
CA VAL A 17 -8.12 17.96 15.06
C VAL A 17 -8.45 16.53 15.45
N VAL A 18 -8.16 15.60 14.54
CA VAL A 18 -8.27 14.15 14.77
C VAL A 18 -6.94 13.50 14.40
N GLU A 19 -6.64 12.35 14.99
CA GLU A 19 -5.43 11.61 14.62
C GLU A 19 -5.66 10.75 13.38
N LEU A 20 -4.68 10.67 12.48
CA LEU A 20 -4.75 9.79 11.31
C LEU A 20 -5.01 8.33 11.73
N ALA A 21 -4.42 7.88 12.83
CA ALA A 21 -4.64 6.54 13.37
C ALA A 21 -6.11 6.27 13.75
N GLN A 22 -6.86 7.28 14.21
CA GLN A 22 -8.30 7.16 14.49
C GLN A 22 -9.08 6.95 13.19
N ILE A 23 -8.72 7.69 12.13
CA ILE A 23 -9.33 7.52 10.81
C ILE A 23 -9.00 6.13 10.24
N SER A 24 -7.74 5.69 10.33
CA SER A 24 -7.32 4.34 9.90
C SER A 24 -8.09 3.24 10.64
N ARG A 25 -8.25 3.35 11.96
CA ARG A 25 -9.04 2.40 12.76
C ARG A 25 -10.50 2.40 12.34
N ALA A 26 -11.13 3.57 12.20
CA ALA A 26 -12.51 3.69 11.77
C ALA A 26 -12.72 3.09 10.37
N MET A 27 -11.80 3.30 9.43
CA MET A 27 -11.84 2.68 8.11
C MET A 27 -11.83 1.15 8.18
N GLU A 28 -10.94 0.55 8.98
CA GLU A 28 -10.89 -0.91 9.15
C GLU A 28 -12.15 -1.48 9.80
N LEU A 29 -12.70 -0.80 10.80
CA LEU A 29 -13.97 -1.21 11.43
C LEU A 29 -15.13 -1.23 10.42
N ARG A 30 -15.24 -0.19 9.60
CA ARG A 30 -16.28 -0.10 8.56
C ARG A 30 -16.09 -1.14 7.46
N LEU A 31 -14.84 -1.43 7.07
CA LEU A 31 -14.51 -2.52 6.16
C LEU A 31 -14.94 -3.88 6.74
N GLY A 32 -14.62 -4.15 8.01
CA GLY A 32 -15.01 -5.39 8.69
C GLY A 32 -16.52 -5.56 8.83
N ALA A 33 -17.26 -4.45 8.98
CA ALA A 33 -18.71 -4.43 9.04
C ALA A 33 -19.40 -4.48 7.65
N GLY A 34 -18.66 -4.47 6.54
CA GLY A 34 -19.22 -4.42 5.19
C GLY A 34 -19.83 -3.06 4.81
N GLU A 35 -19.58 -2.00 5.59
CA GLU A 35 -20.04 -0.64 5.33
C GLU A 35 -19.09 0.07 4.36
N LEU A 36 -18.98 -0.46 3.15
CA LEU A 36 -17.93 -0.14 2.18
C LEU A 36 -17.95 1.34 1.74
N GLU A 37 -19.12 1.95 1.60
CA GLU A 37 -19.24 3.37 1.25
C GLU A 37 -18.81 4.31 2.38
N ALA A 38 -19.06 3.92 3.63
CA ALA A 38 -18.61 4.68 4.79
C ALA A 38 -17.08 4.62 4.89
N ALA A 39 -16.48 3.44 4.67
CA ALA A 39 -15.03 3.29 4.56
C ALA A 39 -14.46 4.13 3.41
N ALA A 40 -15.11 4.15 2.24
CA ALA A 40 -14.71 4.98 1.11
C ALA A 40 -14.76 6.50 1.44
N ALA A 41 -15.78 6.93 2.18
CA ALA A 41 -15.92 8.33 2.60
C ALA A 41 -14.78 8.76 3.53
N LEU A 42 -14.43 7.94 4.53
CA LEU A 42 -13.30 8.16 5.43
C LEU A 42 -11.96 8.19 4.66
N ALA A 43 -11.79 7.28 3.69
CA ALA A 43 -10.61 7.24 2.85
C ALA A 43 -10.47 8.52 2.00
N ARG A 44 -11.56 9.00 1.38
CA ARG A 44 -11.56 10.28 0.62
C ARG A 44 -11.21 11.46 1.52
N MET A 45 -11.75 11.49 2.74
CA MET A 45 -11.44 12.51 3.74
C MET A 45 -9.93 12.54 4.07
N ALA A 46 -9.33 11.38 4.31
CA ALA A 46 -7.90 11.25 4.56
C ALA A 46 -7.06 11.70 3.35
N LEU A 47 -7.38 11.24 2.15
CA LEU A 47 -6.65 11.57 0.93
C LEU A 47 -6.78 13.04 0.50
N LEU A 48 -7.83 13.74 0.92
CA LEU A 48 -7.94 15.19 0.69
C LEU A 48 -6.82 15.97 1.41
N ARG A 49 -6.33 15.46 2.55
CA ARG A 49 -5.23 16.06 3.32
C ARG A 49 -3.89 15.42 3.02
N LEU A 50 -3.89 14.11 2.76
CA LEU A 50 -2.70 13.31 2.48
C LEU A 50 -2.84 12.58 1.14
N PRO A 51 -2.65 13.26 0.00
CA PRO A 51 -2.97 12.70 -1.31
C PRO A 51 -2.19 11.44 -1.69
N ARG A 52 -1.06 11.18 -1.02
CA ARG A 52 -0.14 10.06 -1.28
C ARG A 52 -0.10 9.01 -0.17
N HIS A 53 -1.05 9.03 0.78
CA HIS A 53 -1.06 8.10 1.89
C HIS A 53 -1.31 6.65 1.44
N LEU A 54 -0.26 5.81 1.50
CA LEU A 54 -0.26 4.48 0.89
C LEU A 54 -1.17 3.50 1.63
N ALA A 55 -1.22 3.56 2.96
CA ALA A 55 -2.10 2.69 3.74
C ALA A 55 -3.59 2.97 3.44
N THR A 56 -3.95 4.20 3.03
CA THR A 56 -5.30 4.49 2.52
C THR A 56 -5.52 3.95 1.11
N TYR A 57 -4.50 3.92 0.25
CA TYR A 57 -4.62 3.29 -1.07
C TYR A 57 -4.94 1.81 -0.97
N GLU A 58 -4.26 1.06 -0.07
CA GLU A 58 -4.57 -0.36 0.16
C GLU A 58 -6.02 -0.59 0.58
N ARG A 59 -6.53 0.26 1.47
CA ARG A 59 -7.91 0.21 1.93
C ARG A 59 -8.90 0.51 0.80
N LEU A 60 -8.63 1.51 -0.03
CA LEU A 60 -9.47 1.82 -1.19
C LEU A 60 -9.47 0.69 -2.22
N ILE A 61 -8.33 0.00 -2.42
CA ILE A 61 -8.28 -1.18 -3.28
C ILE A 61 -9.18 -2.30 -2.72
N ARG A 62 -9.16 -2.53 -1.40
CA ARG A 62 -10.07 -3.48 -0.73
C ARG A 62 -11.54 -3.05 -0.86
N VAL A 63 -11.87 -1.79 -0.61
CA VAL A 63 -13.22 -1.25 -0.80
C VAL A 63 -13.70 -1.44 -2.23
N ALA A 64 -12.88 -1.06 -3.22
CA ALA A 64 -13.22 -1.16 -4.63
C ALA A 64 -13.40 -2.62 -5.07
N TRP A 65 -12.61 -3.54 -4.49
CA TRP A 65 -12.76 -4.98 -4.71
C TRP A 65 -14.14 -5.48 -4.26
N GLU A 66 -14.53 -5.19 -3.02
CA GLU A 66 -15.81 -5.64 -2.46
C GLU A 66 -17.01 -4.99 -3.17
N LEU A 67 -16.90 -3.71 -3.54
CA LEU A 67 -17.91 -2.99 -4.33
C LEU A 67 -17.93 -3.34 -5.81
N LYS A 68 -17.02 -4.20 -6.28
CA LYS A 68 -16.85 -4.54 -7.70
C LYS A 68 -16.56 -3.32 -8.60
N ARG A 69 -15.96 -2.28 -8.04
CA ARG A 69 -15.52 -1.05 -8.73
C ARG A 69 -14.14 -1.24 -9.35
N TRP A 70 -14.04 -2.13 -10.33
CA TRP A 70 -12.76 -2.60 -10.86
C TRP A 70 -11.87 -1.49 -11.42
N GLN A 71 -12.46 -0.49 -12.09
CA GLN A 71 -11.69 0.62 -12.66
C GLN A 71 -11.08 1.52 -11.56
N GLU A 72 -11.83 1.79 -10.49
CA GLU A 72 -11.32 2.53 -9.33
C GLU A 72 -10.20 1.74 -8.64
N GLY A 73 -10.37 0.43 -8.46
CA GLY A 73 -9.35 -0.46 -7.92
C GLY A 73 -8.07 -0.48 -8.76
N GLU A 74 -8.20 -0.53 -10.09
CA GLU A 74 -7.07 -0.44 -11.02
C GLU A 74 -6.28 0.86 -10.85
N ASP A 75 -6.97 2.01 -10.73
CA ASP A 75 -6.33 3.30 -10.61
C ASP A 75 -5.52 3.42 -9.31
N TRP A 76 -6.10 2.97 -8.19
CA TRP A 76 -5.40 2.93 -6.90
C TRP A 76 -4.26 1.90 -6.90
N ALA A 77 -4.46 0.73 -7.50
CA ALA A 77 -3.43 -0.30 -7.63
C ALA A 77 -2.21 0.20 -8.42
N ARG A 78 -2.43 0.91 -9.53
CA ARG A 78 -1.34 1.50 -10.33
C ARG A 78 -0.54 2.52 -9.51
N ARG A 79 -1.19 3.35 -8.70
CA ARG A 79 -0.51 4.32 -7.83
C ARG A 79 0.28 3.62 -6.72
N LEU A 80 -0.32 2.63 -6.07
CA LEU A 80 0.33 1.87 -5.00
C LEU A 80 1.57 1.12 -5.52
N LEU A 81 1.50 0.51 -6.72
CA LEU A 81 2.62 -0.19 -7.34
C LEU A 81 3.81 0.70 -7.69
N GLN A 82 3.64 2.03 -7.78
CA GLN A 82 4.78 2.95 -7.92
C GLN A 82 5.58 3.04 -6.61
N ALA A 83 4.90 2.90 -5.47
CA ALA A 83 5.49 3.02 -4.16
C ALA A 83 5.94 1.69 -3.55
N ASP A 84 5.15 0.63 -3.78
CA ASP A 84 5.47 -0.75 -3.45
C ASP A 84 5.26 -1.66 -4.68
N PRO A 85 6.29 -1.83 -5.52
CA PRO A 85 6.21 -2.67 -6.71
C PRO A 85 5.92 -4.16 -6.42
N GLY A 86 6.13 -4.60 -5.18
CA GLY A 86 5.89 -5.97 -4.70
C GLY A 86 4.54 -6.16 -4.02
N ASN A 87 3.61 -5.21 -4.12
CA ASN A 87 2.35 -5.28 -3.41
C ASN A 87 1.38 -6.30 -4.03
N ALA A 88 1.09 -7.38 -3.30
CA ALA A 88 0.24 -8.46 -3.77
C ALA A 88 -1.22 -8.01 -4.02
N ILE A 89 -1.76 -7.17 -3.13
CA ILE A 89 -3.15 -6.68 -3.20
C ILE A 89 -3.33 -5.82 -4.46
N ALA A 90 -2.36 -4.95 -4.74
CA ALA A 90 -2.39 -4.13 -5.95
C ALA A 90 -2.26 -4.97 -7.23
N TRP A 91 -1.34 -5.93 -7.30
CA TRP A 91 -1.23 -6.82 -8.46
C TRP A 91 -2.50 -7.63 -8.70
N ARG A 92 -3.12 -8.14 -7.63
CA ARG A 92 -4.42 -8.83 -7.68
C ARG A 92 -5.52 -7.94 -8.25
N SER A 93 -5.65 -6.73 -7.73
CA SER A 93 -6.68 -5.78 -8.18
C SER A 93 -6.50 -5.41 -9.66
N LEU A 94 -5.26 -5.13 -10.07
CA LEU A 94 -4.93 -4.84 -11.47
C LEU A 94 -5.23 -6.04 -12.39
N ALA A 95 -4.83 -7.25 -11.98
CA ALA A 95 -5.06 -8.47 -12.74
C ALA A 95 -6.56 -8.71 -12.96
N TYR A 96 -7.36 -8.56 -11.91
CA TYR A 96 -8.80 -8.74 -11.98
C TYR A 96 -9.47 -7.67 -12.85
N ALA A 97 -9.10 -6.40 -12.72
CA ALA A 97 -9.67 -5.34 -13.55
C ALA A 97 -9.40 -5.56 -15.05
N VAL A 98 -8.21 -6.04 -15.39
CA VAL A 98 -7.84 -6.39 -16.76
C VAL A 98 -8.56 -7.65 -17.25
N GLU A 99 -8.75 -8.62 -16.36
CA GLU A 99 -9.55 -9.83 -16.63
C GLU A 99 -11.00 -9.47 -16.96
N GLN A 100 -11.63 -8.55 -16.22
CA GLN A 100 -13.00 -8.10 -16.48
C GLN A 100 -13.16 -7.38 -17.84
N LYS A 101 -12.06 -6.92 -18.44
CA LYS A 101 -12.02 -6.36 -19.80
C LYS A 101 -11.88 -7.44 -20.88
N GLY A 102 -11.87 -8.72 -20.51
CA GLY A 102 -11.67 -9.86 -21.42
C GLY A 102 -10.21 -10.10 -21.81
N LEU A 103 -9.27 -9.35 -21.25
CA LEU A 103 -7.86 -9.39 -21.62
C LEU A 103 -7.10 -10.44 -20.77
N LEU A 104 -7.35 -11.72 -21.04
CA LEU A 104 -6.79 -12.83 -20.24
C LEU A 104 -5.26 -12.91 -20.31
N ASP A 105 -4.63 -12.71 -21.47
CA ASP A 105 -3.18 -12.83 -21.60
C ASP A 105 -2.40 -11.79 -20.78
N PRO A 106 -2.74 -10.49 -20.81
CA PRO A 106 -2.16 -9.52 -19.89
C PRO A 106 -2.44 -9.83 -18.42
N ALA A 107 -3.66 -10.30 -18.09
CA ALA A 107 -4.04 -10.64 -16.73
C ALA A 107 -3.19 -11.79 -16.16
N ARG A 108 -2.83 -12.82 -16.96
CA ARG A 108 -1.95 -13.92 -16.54
C ARG A 108 -0.63 -13.42 -15.95
N GLY A 109 0.00 -12.44 -16.62
CA GLY A 109 1.25 -11.85 -16.17
C GLY A 109 1.11 -11.14 -14.81
N MET A 110 -0.03 -10.48 -14.59
CA MET A 110 -0.34 -9.76 -13.35
C MET A 110 -0.70 -10.71 -12.21
N TRP A 111 -1.51 -11.73 -12.49
CA TRP A 111 -1.80 -12.81 -11.53
C TRP A 111 -0.54 -13.54 -11.11
N ARG A 112 0.38 -13.81 -12.05
CA ARG A 112 1.68 -14.39 -11.72
C ARG A 112 2.48 -13.50 -10.78
N ARG A 113 2.50 -12.17 -10.99
CA ARG A 113 3.17 -11.24 -10.06
C ARG A 113 2.51 -11.22 -8.68
N ALA A 114 1.18 -11.20 -8.61
CA ALA A 114 0.46 -11.32 -7.34
C ALA A 114 0.83 -12.62 -6.61
N PHE A 115 0.87 -13.74 -7.34
CA PHE A 115 1.23 -15.06 -6.83
C PHE A 115 2.67 -15.13 -6.33
N GLN A 116 3.62 -14.51 -7.02
CA GLN A 116 5.01 -14.39 -6.56
C GLN A 116 5.12 -13.62 -5.22
N CYS A 117 4.20 -12.71 -4.94
CA CYS A 117 4.18 -11.95 -3.69
C CYS A 117 3.45 -12.70 -2.56
N HIS A 118 2.29 -13.29 -2.85
CA HIS A 118 1.44 -14.02 -1.90
C HIS A 118 0.88 -15.33 -2.50
N PRO A 119 1.67 -16.41 -2.56
CA PRO A 119 1.28 -17.66 -3.22
C PRO A 119 0.21 -18.49 -2.48
N TYR A 120 -0.09 -18.15 -1.24
CA TYR A 120 -1.09 -18.84 -0.40
C TYR A 120 -2.42 -18.07 -0.28
N ASP A 121 -2.52 -16.91 -0.92
CA ASP A 121 -3.77 -16.15 -0.94
C ASP A 121 -4.80 -16.86 -1.86
N PRO A 122 -6.00 -17.17 -1.35
CA PRO A 122 -6.99 -17.95 -2.10
C PRO A 122 -7.53 -17.22 -3.33
N ASP A 123 -7.67 -15.90 -3.27
CA ASP A 123 -8.16 -15.10 -4.39
C ASP A 123 -7.10 -15.04 -5.49
N ILE A 124 -5.83 -14.90 -5.12
CA ILE A 124 -4.71 -14.92 -6.06
C ILE A 124 -4.61 -16.29 -6.74
N ARG A 125 -4.67 -17.39 -5.99
CA ARG A 125 -4.63 -18.74 -6.57
C ARG A 125 -5.80 -18.97 -7.52
N SER A 126 -7.00 -18.53 -7.14
CA SER A 126 -8.20 -18.61 -7.98
C SER A 126 -8.04 -17.80 -9.27
N GLY A 127 -7.49 -16.59 -9.19
CA GLY A 127 -7.19 -15.75 -10.35
C GLY A 127 -6.16 -16.37 -11.30
N VAL A 128 -5.08 -16.97 -10.76
CA VAL A 128 -4.12 -17.73 -11.57
C VAL A 128 -4.83 -18.90 -12.27
N MET A 129 -5.64 -19.70 -11.57
CA MET A 129 -6.31 -20.86 -12.18
C MET A 129 -7.30 -20.47 -13.26
N ARG A 130 -8.11 -19.45 -13.00
CA ARG A 130 -9.15 -19.00 -13.94
C ARG A 130 -8.58 -18.37 -15.21
N THR A 131 -7.41 -17.73 -15.12
CA THR A 131 -6.80 -17.06 -16.29
C THR A 131 -5.92 -17.97 -17.13
N HIS A 132 -5.45 -19.11 -16.63
CA HIS A 132 -4.68 -20.07 -17.42
C HIS A 132 -5.60 -21.08 -18.11
N LEU A 133 -5.37 -21.32 -19.40
CA LEU A 133 -6.08 -22.33 -20.18
C LEU A 133 -5.15 -23.53 -20.42
N GLY A 134 -5.70 -24.74 -20.34
CA GLY A 134 -4.97 -25.97 -20.62
C GLY A 134 -4.25 -26.58 -19.42
N GLU A 135 -3.56 -27.69 -19.67
CA GLU A 135 -2.83 -28.46 -18.66
C GLU A 135 -1.54 -27.75 -18.24
N GLY A 136 -1.29 -27.63 -16.94
CA GLY A 136 -0.07 -27.04 -16.41
C GLY A 136 -0.09 -26.89 -14.90
N ASP A 137 1.10 -26.94 -14.28
CA ASP A 137 1.28 -26.66 -12.86
C ASP A 137 1.43 -25.15 -12.63
N TRP A 138 0.34 -24.43 -12.82
CA TRP A 138 0.29 -22.96 -12.75
C TRP A 138 0.42 -22.42 -11.32
N LEU A 139 0.21 -23.27 -10.30
CA LEU A 139 0.42 -22.94 -8.89
C LEU A 139 1.80 -23.38 -8.37
N ARG A 140 2.69 -23.81 -9.27
CA ARG A 140 4.06 -24.13 -8.90
C ARG A 140 4.77 -22.91 -8.35
N LEU A 141 5.36 -23.05 -7.17
CA LEU A 141 6.20 -22.01 -6.59
C LEU A 141 7.49 -21.86 -7.42
N ASP A 142 7.71 -20.67 -7.96
CA ASP A 142 8.96 -20.30 -8.60
C ASP A 142 9.95 -19.66 -7.61
N SER A 143 11.13 -19.29 -8.09
CA SER A 143 12.15 -18.64 -7.25
C SER A 143 11.67 -17.31 -6.67
N ALA A 144 10.81 -16.56 -7.37
CA ALA A 144 10.29 -15.29 -6.86
C ALA A 144 9.29 -15.51 -5.72
N ALA A 145 8.38 -16.48 -5.87
CA ALA A 145 7.47 -16.92 -4.82
C ALA A 145 8.24 -17.41 -3.57
N LEU A 146 9.29 -18.21 -3.77
CA LEU A 146 10.14 -18.68 -2.69
C LEU A 146 10.87 -17.52 -1.99
N GLY A 147 11.38 -16.54 -2.75
CA GLY A 147 11.98 -15.32 -2.19
C GLY A 147 11.01 -14.54 -1.31
N GLY A 148 9.76 -14.36 -1.76
CA GLY A 148 8.71 -13.67 -1.00
C GLY A 148 8.30 -14.43 0.27
N ILE A 149 8.32 -15.76 0.24
CA ILE A 149 8.13 -16.60 1.44
C ILE A 149 9.26 -16.39 2.44
N TYR A 150 10.53 -16.40 1.99
CA TYR A 150 11.67 -16.17 2.88
C TYR A 150 11.64 -14.78 3.53
N LEU A 151 11.25 -13.75 2.78
CA LEU A 151 11.08 -12.38 3.31
C LEU A 151 10.07 -12.35 4.45
N ARG A 152 8.85 -12.88 4.23
CA ARG A 152 7.80 -12.90 5.26
C ARG A 152 8.14 -13.78 6.46
N ALA A 153 8.98 -14.80 6.26
CA ALA A 153 9.50 -15.64 7.34
C ALA A 153 10.70 -15.02 8.08
N GLY A 154 11.14 -13.81 7.72
CA GLY A 154 12.32 -13.17 8.30
C GLY A 154 13.65 -13.88 7.99
N ARG A 155 13.67 -14.75 6.97
CA ARG A 155 14.83 -15.52 6.55
C ARG A 155 15.68 -14.70 5.58
N TRP A 156 16.17 -13.55 6.06
CA TRP A 156 16.83 -12.50 5.27
C TRP A 156 17.99 -13.01 4.40
N ASN A 157 18.88 -13.83 4.96
CA ASN A 157 20.00 -14.44 4.21
C ASN A 157 19.55 -15.27 3.01
N HIS A 158 18.48 -16.06 3.18
CA HIS A 158 17.96 -16.89 2.09
C HIS A 158 17.24 -16.03 1.05
N ALA A 159 16.44 -15.05 1.51
CA ALA A 159 15.79 -14.08 0.63
C ALA A 159 16.82 -13.30 -0.21
N ALA A 160 17.89 -12.79 0.41
CA ALA A 160 18.94 -12.04 -0.28
C ALA A 160 19.62 -12.89 -1.36
N GLY A 161 19.95 -14.16 -1.08
CA GLY A 161 20.54 -15.07 -2.06
C GLY A 161 19.62 -15.41 -3.23
N VAL A 162 18.31 -15.52 -2.99
CA VAL A 162 17.30 -15.71 -4.06
C VAL A 162 17.16 -14.45 -4.89
N TYR A 163 16.90 -13.29 -4.25
CA TYR A 163 16.68 -12.05 -4.98
C TYR A 163 17.92 -11.53 -5.70
N ARG A 164 19.13 -11.81 -5.21
CA ARG A 164 20.36 -11.52 -5.97
C ARG A 164 20.35 -12.20 -7.34
N ARG A 165 20.00 -13.48 -7.39
CA ARG A 165 19.90 -14.25 -8.66
C ARG A 165 18.78 -13.72 -9.55
N LEU A 166 17.63 -13.38 -8.96
CA LEU A 166 16.49 -12.82 -9.70
C LEU A 166 16.80 -11.44 -10.28
N VAL A 167 17.50 -10.56 -9.56
CA VAL A 167 17.93 -9.25 -10.06
C VAL A 167 18.96 -9.39 -11.18
N MET A 168 19.84 -10.38 -11.13
CA MET A 168 20.77 -10.66 -12.22
C MET A 168 20.04 -11.12 -13.50
N ALA A 169 19.00 -11.95 -13.35
CA ALA A 169 18.21 -12.44 -14.48
C ALA A 169 17.25 -11.37 -15.07
N GLU A 170 16.60 -10.59 -14.20
CA GLU A 170 15.61 -9.57 -14.57
C GLU A 170 15.94 -8.21 -13.92
N PRO A 171 17.00 -7.51 -14.35
CA PRO A 171 17.47 -6.27 -13.69
C PRO A 171 16.51 -5.08 -13.81
N LYS A 172 15.46 -5.19 -14.61
CA LYS A 172 14.40 -4.17 -14.77
C LYS A 172 13.24 -4.36 -13.80
N ARG A 173 13.13 -5.51 -13.13
CA ARG A 173 12.08 -5.77 -12.12
C ARG A 173 12.39 -4.98 -10.85
N LEU A 174 11.62 -3.92 -10.62
CA LEU A 174 11.79 -3.06 -9.44
C LEU A 174 11.44 -3.79 -8.15
N ASP A 175 10.42 -4.65 -8.17
CA ASP A 175 10.03 -5.48 -7.05
C ASP A 175 11.17 -6.39 -6.57
N PHE A 176 11.93 -6.99 -7.48
CA PHE A 176 13.10 -7.80 -7.11
C PHE A 176 14.21 -6.96 -6.49
N GLN A 177 14.44 -5.74 -6.99
CA GLN A 177 15.44 -4.83 -6.43
C GLN A 177 15.03 -4.35 -5.03
N VAL A 178 13.77 -3.97 -4.83
CA VAL A 178 13.23 -3.54 -3.53
C VAL A 178 13.31 -4.67 -2.50
N ASN A 179 12.89 -5.86 -2.89
CA ASN A 179 12.93 -7.05 -2.04
C ASN A 179 14.37 -7.49 -1.72
N TRP A 180 15.29 -7.38 -2.67
CA TRP A 180 16.71 -7.62 -2.41
C TRP A 180 17.29 -6.60 -1.43
N MET A 181 17.05 -5.31 -1.68
CA MET A 181 17.49 -4.21 -0.82
C MET A 181 17.01 -4.40 0.61
N ALA A 182 15.74 -4.76 0.79
CA ALA A 182 15.18 -5.00 2.11
C ALA A 182 15.81 -6.21 2.80
N ALA A 183 16.00 -7.33 2.07
CA ALA A 183 16.70 -8.49 2.63
C ALA A 183 18.14 -8.16 3.04
N LEU A 184 18.87 -7.39 2.22
CA LEU A 184 20.21 -6.90 2.54
C LEU A 184 20.21 -6.00 3.78
N TRP A 185 19.24 -5.10 3.89
CA TRP A 185 19.11 -4.21 5.03
C TRP A 185 18.88 -4.99 6.33
N GLN A 186 17.91 -5.91 6.31
CA GLN A 186 17.50 -6.67 7.50
C GLN A 186 18.53 -7.74 7.93
N GLN A 187 19.34 -8.26 7.01
CA GLN A 187 20.46 -9.15 7.36
C GLN A 187 21.73 -8.40 7.84
N GLY A 188 21.74 -7.06 7.80
CA GLY A 188 22.87 -6.25 8.22
C GLY A 188 23.93 -5.94 7.15
N ALA A 189 23.67 -6.26 5.87
CA ALA A 189 24.53 -5.87 4.75
C ALA A 189 24.33 -4.38 4.38
N ARG A 190 24.68 -3.49 5.32
CA ARG A 190 24.33 -2.06 5.29
C ARG A 190 24.85 -1.32 4.06
N GLN A 191 26.09 -1.56 3.65
CA GLN A 191 26.70 -0.84 2.53
C GLN A 191 26.01 -1.15 1.19
N GLU A 192 25.73 -2.43 0.92
CA GLU A 192 25.05 -2.86 -0.31
C GLU A 192 23.60 -2.36 -0.33
N ALA A 193 22.89 -2.48 0.80
CA ALA A 193 21.53 -1.98 0.94
C ALA A 193 21.46 -0.47 0.70
N TYR A 194 22.38 0.30 1.28
CA TYR A 194 22.49 1.75 1.10
C TYR A 194 22.73 2.12 -0.38
N GLN A 195 23.70 1.49 -1.04
CA GLN A 195 24.01 1.77 -2.45
C GLN A 195 22.83 1.45 -3.37
N LEU A 196 22.08 0.39 -3.06
CA LEU A 196 20.88 0.03 -3.81
C LEU A 196 19.74 1.03 -3.54
N ALA A 197 19.51 1.43 -2.28
CA ALA A 197 18.53 2.44 -1.90
C ALA A 197 18.78 3.76 -2.63
N ARG A 198 20.02 4.27 -2.61
CA ARG A 198 20.40 5.52 -3.30
C ARG A 198 20.18 5.48 -4.81
N ARG A 199 20.42 4.32 -5.45
CA ARG A 199 20.14 4.13 -6.88
C ARG A 199 18.63 4.08 -7.16
N LEU A 200 17.86 3.43 -6.29
CA LEU A 200 16.42 3.31 -6.43
C LEU A 200 15.71 4.64 -6.22
N THR A 201 16.08 5.44 -5.22
CA THR A 201 15.48 6.76 -4.99
C THR A 201 15.75 7.73 -6.15
N ALA A 202 16.93 7.63 -6.79
CA ALA A 202 17.25 8.43 -7.97
C ALA A 202 16.45 8.03 -9.23
N ARG A 203 16.20 6.73 -9.43
CA ARG A 203 15.52 6.21 -10.64
C ARG A 203 14.01 6.08 -10.48
N SER A 204 13.53 5.91 -9.25
CA SER A 204 12.13 5.66 -8.90
C SER A 204 11.79 6.39 -7.61
N PRO A 205 11.62 7.73 -7.67
CA PRO A 205 11.42 8.58 -6.48
C PRO A 205 10.13 8.28 -5.70
N HIS A 206 9.22 7.49 -6.25
CA HIS A 206 7.99 7.09 -5.58
C HIS A 206 8.14 5.83 -4.72
N THR A 207 9.22 5.06 -4.86
CA THR A 207 9.43 3.83 -4.09
C THR A 207 9.72 4.13 -2.63
N LEU A 208 8.71 3.99 -1.75
CA LEU A 208 8.79 4.38 -0.34
C LEU A 208 9.93 3.67 0.40
N LEU A 209 10.03 2.35 0.25
CA LEU A 209 11.00 1.57 1.01
C LEU A 209 12.45 1.96 0.66
N ALA A 210 12.71 2.45 -0.55
CA ALA A 210 14.05 2.93 -0.91
C ALA A 210 14.42 4.19 -0.09
N TRP A 211 13.48 5.11 0.12
CA TRP A 211 13.69 6.27 0.98
C TRP A 211 13.85 5.88 2.45
N VAL A 212 13.07 4.91 2.92
CA VAL A 212 13.16 4.37 4.28
C VAL A 212 14.56 3.81 4.56
N VAL A 213 15.07 2.95 3.66
CA VAL A 213 16.42 2.38 3.79
C VAL A 213 17.48 3.48 3.68
N LEU A 214 17.30 4.44 2.78
CA LEU A 214 18.22 5.57 2.62
C LEU A 214 18.29 6.43 3.89
N ALA A 215 17.15 6.75 4.51
CA ALA A 215 17.11 7.49 5.77
C ALA A 215 17.78 6.71 6.93
N ALA A 216 17.55 5.40 6.99
CA ALA A 216 18.08 4.55 8.05
C ALA A 216 19.60 4.31 7.96
N LEU A 217 20.16 4.28 6.75
CA LEU A 217 21.55 3.91 6.51
C LEU A 217 22.43 5.07 6.04
N GLY A 218 21.84 6.12 5.49
CA GLY A 218 22.53 7.28 4.94
C GLY A 218 22.96 8.30 5.99
N ASP A 219 23.65 9.32 5.50
CA ASP A 219 24.13 10.46 6.27
C ASP A 219 23.02 11.49 6.54
N VAL A 220 23.41 12.68 7.02
CA VAL A 220 22.48 13.76 7.37
C VAL A 220 21.76 14.30 6.12
N ASP A 221 22.45 14.38 4.98
CA ASP A 221 21.89 14.91 3.74
C ASP A 221 20.88 13.92 3.14
N ASP A 222 21.24 12.63 3.13
CA ASP A 222 20.35 11.54 2.71
C ASP A 222 19.06 11.50 3.56
N ARG A 223 19.17 11.69 4.87
CA ARG A 223 18.01 11.77 5.78
C ARG A 223 17.14 13.00 5.49
N ALA A 224 17.75 14.14 5.22
CA ALA A 224 17.03 15.36 4.87
C ALA A 224 16.26 15.18 3.55
N LEU A 225 16.88 14.56 2.54
CA LEU A 225 16.23 14.24 1.26
C LEU A 225 15.07 13.26 1.42
N ALA A 226 15.23 12.24 2.27
CA ALA A 226 14.21 11.22 2.48
C ALA A 226 12.98 11.71 3.28
N ARG A 227 13.11 12.81 4.03
CA ARG A 227 12.06 13.30 4.94
C ARG A 227 10.72 13.55 4.25
N ASN A 228 10.71 14.34 3.18
CA ASN A 228 9.48 14.71 2.49
C ASN A 228 8.82 13.52 1.78
N PRO A 229 9.54 12.69 0.99
CA PRO A 229 8.96 11.48 0.40
C PRO A 229 8.29 10.56 1.44
N ILE A 230 8.98 10.28 2.56
CA ILE A 230 8.44 9.42 3.62
C ILE A 230 7.20 10.07 4.24
N GLN A 231 7.28 11.32 4.69
CA GLN A 231 6.14 12.03 5.29
C GLN A 231 4.95 12.17 4.35
N SER A 232 5.17 12.26 3.03
CA SER A 232 4.07 12.34 2.06
C SER A 232 3.34 11.01 1.86
N MET A 233 4.05 9.89 2.00
CA MET A 233 3.56 8.56 1.66
C MET A 233 3.11 7.74 2.87
N ASP A 234 3.80 7.90 4.00
CA ASP A 234 3.60 7.14 5.23
C ASP A 234 3.94 8.00 6.47
N PRO A 235 3.21 9.12 6.70
CA PRO A 235 3.51 10.06 7.78
C PRO A 235 3.40 9.45 9.18
N ASP A 236 2.52 8.46 9.39
CA ASP A 236 2.29 7.78 10.67
C ASP A 236 2.95 6.41 10.76
N GLY A 237 3.76 6.05 9.76
CA GLY A 237 4.56 4.82 9.74
C GLY A 237 3.77 3.52 9.59
N GLU A 238 2.45 3.60 9.37
CA GLU A 238 1.56 2.45 9.29
C GLU A 238 1.97 1.49 8.18
N PHE A 239 2.24 2.04 6.99
CA PHE A 239 2.51 1.23 5.80
C PHE A 239 3.84 0.49 5.92
N VAL A 240 4.91 1.18 6.35
CA VAL A 240 6.22 0.54 6.56
C VAL A 240 6.16 -0.49 7.69
N GLN A 241 5.43 -0.21 8.76
CA GLN A 241 5.27 -1.18 9.85
C GLN A 241 4.53 -2.44 9.38
N ALA A 242 3.47 -2.28 8.59
CA ALA A 242 2.76 -3.40 7.99
C ALA A 242 3.64 -4.20 7.02
N TRP A 243 4.59 -3.53 6.35
CA TRP A 243 5.52 -4.14 5.42
C TRP A 243 6.49 -5.10 6.13
N LEU A 244 6.26 -6.42 5.97
CA LEU A 244 7.06 -7.49 6.59
C LEU A 244 7.24 -7.38 8.11
N ARG A 245 6.37 -6.63 8.80
CA ARG A 245 6.49 -6.34 10.24
C ARG A 245 7.81 -5.64 10.61
N ILE A 246 8.30 -4.77 9.73
CA ILE A 246 9.49 -3.95 10.04
C ILE A 246 9.18 -3.05 11.24
N PRO A 247 10.00 -3.06 12.30
CA PRO A 247 9.87 -2.08 13.36
C PRO A 247 10.08 -0.67 12.80
N TRP A 248 9.06 0.18 12.90
CA TRP A 248 9.09 1.55 12.42
C TRP A 248 8.36 2.47 13.40
N ASP A 249 8.82 3.71 13.48
CA ASP A 249 8.23 4.71 14.36
C ASP A 249 6.83 5.09 13.87
N ARG A 250 5.90 5.29 14.82
CA ARG A 250 4.51 5.68 14.57
C ARG A 250 4.20 6.99 15.25
N PRO A 251 4.68 8.12 14.68
CA PRO A 251 4.43 9.41 15.27
C PRO A 251 2.94 9.76 15.20
N VAL A 252 2.46 10.45 16.23
CA VAL A 252 1.11 11.01 16.24
C VAL A 252 1.00 12.00 15.09
N THR A 253 0.09 11.72 14.16
CA THR A 253 -0.13 12.52 12.95
C THR A 253 -1.49 13.21 13.03
N PRO A 254 -1.54 14.46 13.54
CA PRO A 254 -2.79 15.21 13.64
C PRO A 254 -3.25 15.70 12.26
N LEU A 255 -4.55 15.59 12.00
CA LEU A 255 -5.20 16.08 10.79
C LEU A 255 -6.33 17.03 11.14
N ARG A 256 -6.38 18.15 10.41
CA ARG A 256 -7.49 19.11 10.50
C ARG A 256 -8.64 18.64 9.61
N VAL A 257 -9.80 18.44 10.24
CA VAL A 257 -11.04 18.02 9.59
C VAL A 257 -12.18 18.95 10.02
N THR A 258 -13.22 19.04 9.22
CA THR A 258 -14.44 19.76 9.60
C THR A 258 -15.17 19.03 10.72
N ILE A 259 -16.00 19.74 11.50
CA ILE A 259 -16.84 19.11 12.53
C ILE A 259 -17.75 18.02 11.93
N GLY A 260 -18.28 18.23 10.72
CA GLY A 260 -19.09 17.22 10.02
C GLY A 260 -18.31 15.97 9.65
N GLU A 261 -17.06 16.11 9.22
CA GLU A 261 -16.15 14.99 8.98
C GLU A 261 -15.78 14.25 10.28
N ALA A 262 -15.57 14.98 11.38
CA ALA A 262 -15.31 14.36 12.69
C ALA A 262 -16.50 13.56 13.22
N ALA A 263 -17.73 13.95 12.89
CA ALA A 263 -18.93 13.18 13.25
C ALA A 263 -18.95 11.79 12.61
N LEU A 264 -18.43 11.63 11.38
CA LEU A 264 -18.31 10.33 10.71
C LEU A 264 -17.43 9.33 11.49
N LEU A 265 -16.45 9.84 12.25
CA LEU A 265 -15.58 9.04 13.11
C LEU A 265 -16.29 8.66 14.42
N ALA A 266 -16.99 9.60 15.06
CA ALA A 266 -17.72 9.34 16.30
C ALA A 266 -18.81 8.27 16.13
N GLU A 267 -19.49 8.26 14.98
CA GLU A 267 -20.46 7.22 14.64
C GLU A 267 -19.83 5.83 14.47
N ALA A 268 -18.54 5.76 14.14
CA ALA A 268 -17.81 4.50 14.00
C ALA A 268 -17.40 3.95 15.38
N ASP A 269 -16.91 4.81 16.27
CA ASP A 269 -16.47 4.43 17.62
C ASP A 269 -17.65 4.01 18.52
N ALA A 270 -18.78 4.73 18.47
CA ALA A 270 -19.97 4.42 19.26
C ALA A 270 -20.58 3.04 18.94
N ARG A 271 -20.36 2.53 17.72
CA ARG A 271 -20.85 1.22 17.28
C ARG A 271 -19.87 0.08 17.50
N ALA A 272 -18.57 0.38 17.64
CA ALA A 272 -17.56 -0.64 17.96
C ALA A 272 -17.57 -1.05 19.44
N GLY A 273 -18.15 -0.22 20.32
CA GLY A 273 -18.32 -0.49 21.74
C GLY A 273 -19.68 -1.11 22.14
N ALA A 274 -20.56 -1.37 21.18
CA ALA A 274 -21.87 -2.01 21.36
C ALA A 274 -21.85 -3.45 20.83
#